data_AF-A0A382TRB3-F1
#
_entry.id   AF-A0A382TRB3-F1
#
_cell.length_a   1.000
_cell.length_b   1.000
_cell.length_c   1.000
_cell.angle_alpha   90.00
_cell.angle_beta   90.00
_cell.angle_gamma   90.00
#
_symmetry.space_group_name_H-M   'P 1'
#
loop_
_entity.id
_entity.type
_entity.pdbx_description
1 polymer ?
#
loop_
_entity_poly.entity_id
_entity_poly.type
_entity_poly.pdbx_seq_one_letter_code
_entity_poly.pdbx_strand_id
1 'polypeptide(L)'
;MDLLDSGHEVTVLDDLSLGFEKNVDVRAKFIRGSILSEQDLKTAFSTGPDAVIHLAAWKAAGESMVHPEKYSINNIMGTLKLLMAMVDSGVQKIIFSSSAAVYGYPEYLPIDEKHRTDPINYYGYTKLAIEDNLRWYSRLKGISFVALRYFNAAGY
;
A
#
# COMPACT_ATOMS: atom_id res chain seq x y z
N MET A 1 16.21 -4.64 -2.17
CA MET A 1 17.66 -4.70 -1.98
C MET A 1 18.15 -3.39 -1.39
N ASP A 2 17.80 -2.26 -2.00
CA ASP A 2 18.28 -0.91 -1.64
C ASP A 2 18.22 -0.54 -0.14
N LEU A 3 17.15 -0.89 0.59
CA LEU A 3 17.07 -0.60 2.03
C LEU A 3 18.07 -1.41 2.85
N LEU A 4 18.19 -2.71 2.58
CA LEU A 4 19.14 -3.60 3.25
C LEU A 4 20.58 -3.23 2.91
N ASP A 5 20.83 -2.86 1.64
CA ASP A 5 22.15 -2.45 1.18
C ASP A 5 22.56 -1.09 1.77
N SER A 6 21.58 -0.26 2.14
CA SER A 6 21.79 0.98 2.91
C SER A 6 21.92 0.74 4.42
N GLY A 7 21.89 -0.52 4.88
CA GLY A 7 22.07 -0.88 6.29
C GLY A 7 20.81 -0.77 7.16
N HIS A 8 19.62 -0.64 6.56
CA HIS A 8 18.37 -0.64 7.33
C HIS A 8 17.94 -2.05 7.73
N GLU A 9 17.30 -2.15 8.90
CA GLU A 9 16.57 -3.35 9.30
C GLU A 9 15.22 -3.41 8.58
N VAL A 10 14.92 -4.55 7.94
CA VAL A 10 13.70 -4.71 7.14
C VAL A 10 12.89 -5.90 7.64
N THR A 11 11.61 -5.65 7.91
CA THR A 11 10.59 -6.70 8.11
C THR A 11 9.64 -6.69 6.92
N VAL A 12 9.44 -7.85 6.31
CA VAL A 12 8.50 -8.07 5.19
C VAL A 12 7.30 -8.86 5.69
N LEU A 13 6.11 -8.31 5.53
CA LEU A 13 4.84 -8.98 5.75
C LEU A 13 4.17 -9.26 4.40
N ASP A 14 4.01 -10.52 4.03
CA ASP A 14 3.37 -10.91 2.77
C ASP A 14 2.64 -12.26 2.92
N ASP A 15 1.48 -12.41 2.28
CA ASP A 15 0.69 -13.64 2.34
C ASP A 15 1.02 -14.63 1.20
N LEU A 16 1.89 -14.21 0.28
CA LEU A 16 2.32 -14.92 -0.92
C LEU A 16 1.18 -15.19 -1.91
N SER A 17 0.09 -14.41 -1.85
CA SER A 17 -1.04 -14.52 -2.77
C SER A 17 -0.66 -14.21 -4.22
N LEU A 18 0.23 -13.25 -4.41
CA LEU A 18 0.87 -12.90 -5.69
C LEU A 18 2.41 -12.83 -5.60
N GLY A 19 2.94 -12.73 -4.37
CA GLY A 19 4.37 -12.69 -4.10
C GLY A 19 5.01 -14.07 -4.15
N PHE A 20 6.34 -14.09 -4.16
CA PHE A 20 7.12 -15.32 -4.03
C PHE A 20 8.15 -15.15 -2.91
N GLU A 21 8.21 -16.10 -2.00
CA GLU A 21 9.14 -16.05 -0.85
C GLU A 21 10.61 -15.95 -1.30
N LYS A 22 10.97 -16.58 -2.42
CA LYS A 22 12.31 -16.47 -3.04
C LYS A 22 12.72 -15.04 -3.41
N ASN A 23 11.76 -14.11 -3.51
CA ASN A 23 12.03 -12.71 -3.81
C ASN A 23 12.33 -11.89 -2.53
N VAL A 24 12.16 -12.50 -1.35
CA VAL A 24 12.53 -11.90 -0.07
C VAL A 24 13.99 -12.20 0.20
N ASP A 25 14.80 -11.16 0.38
CA ASP A 25 16.20 -11.30 0.75
C ASP A 25 16.31 -11.95 2.14
N VAL A 26 17.23 -12.91 2.28
CA VAL A 26 17.47 -13.68 3.51
C VAL A 26 17.88 -12.82 4.71
N ARG A 27 18.38 -11.59 4.48
CA ARG A 27 18.71 -10.61 5.52
C ARG A 27 17.47 -9.95 6.13
N ALA A 28 16.33 -9.94 5.42
CA ALA A 28 15.09 -9.38 5.95
C ALA A 28 14.38 -10.38 6.87
N LYS A 29 13.72 -9.87 7.91
CA LYS A 29 12.79 -10.67 8.71
C LYS A 29 11.52 -10.90 7.90
N PHE A 30 11.23 -12.13 7.52
CA PHE A 30 10.01 -12.46 6.81
C PHE A 30 8.90 -12.92 7.77
N ILE A 31 7.70 -12.37 7.59
CA ILE A 31 6.47 -12.77 8.26
C ILE A 31 5.49 -13.18 7.17
N ARG A 32 5.21 -14.48 7.07
CA ARG A 32 4.14 -14.97 6.21
C ARG A 32 2.79 -14.68 6.87
N GLY A 33 2.04 -13.73 6.33
CA GLY A 33 0.82 -13.25 6.95
C GLY A 33 0.12 -12.17 6.12
N SER A 34 -1.06 -11.76 6.56
CA SER A 34 -1.91 -10.83 5.83
C SER A 34 -2.12 -9.52 6.59
N ILE A 35 -2.22 -8.41 5.86
CA ILE A 35 -2.68 -7.12 6.41
C ILE A 35 -4.14 -7.17 6.89
N LEU A 36 -4.87 -8.25 6.60
CA LEU A 36 -6.20 -8.52 7.13
C LEU A 36 -6.16 -9.12 8.54
N SER A 37 -5.03 -9.68 8.97
CA SER A 37 -4.82 -10.29 10.27
C SER A 37 -4.27 -9.27 11.26
N GLU A 38 -5.02 -9.02 12.33
CA GLU A 38 -4.56 -8.14 13.41
C GLU A 38 -3.33 -8.73 14.11
N GLN A 39 -3.25 -10.06 14.24
CA GLN A 39 -2.12 -10.73 14.86
C GLN A 39 -0.85 -10.60 14.02
N ASP A 40 -0.97 -10.69 12.70
CA ASP A 40 0.19 -10.58 11.81
C ASP A 40 0.71 -9.14 11.78
N LEU A 41 -0.20 -8.15 11.77
CA LEU A 41 0.14 -6.74 11.94
C LEU A 41 0.84 -6.50 13.29
N LYS A 42 0.26 -6.96 14.40
CA LYS A 42 0.91 -6.85 15.73
C LYS A 42 2.31 -7.44 15.73
N THR A 43 2.50 -8.58 15.06
CA THR A 43 3.81 -9.23 14.93
C THR A 43 4.77 -8.39 14.08
N ALA A 44 4.31 -7.81 12.98
CA ALA A 44 5.10 -6.93 12.12
C ALA A 44 5.51 -5.62 12.83
N PHE A 45 4.63 -5.06 13.66
CA PHE A 45 4.92 -3.85 14.44
C PHE A 45 5.68 -4.13 15.74
N SER A 46 5.86 -5.38 16.17
CA SER A 46 6.53 -5.74 17.42
C SER A 46 7.98 -5.25 17.53
N THR A 47 8.64 -5.02 16.40
CA THR A 47 10.01 -4.50 16.34
C THR A 47 10.07 -2.97 16.42
N GLY A 48 8.92 -2.28 16.37
CA GLY A 48 8.85 -0.81 16.38
C GLY A 48 9.44 -0.16 15.12
N PRO A 49 8.90 -0.43 13.92
CA PRO A 49 9.47 0.13 12.69
C PRO A 49 9.34 1.66 12.63
N ASP A 50 10.37 2.35 12.14
CA ASP A 50 10.35 3.82 11.98
C ASP A 50 9.40 4.30 10.87
N ALA A 51 9.15 3.45 9.87
CA ALA A 51 8.32 3.75 8.71
C ALA A 51 7.74 2.48 8.08
N VAL A 52 6.63 2.64 7.34
CA VAL A 52 5.96 1.58 6.59
C VAL A 52 6.05 1.86 5.09
N ILE A 53 6.37 0.85 4.29
CA ILE A 53 6.21 0.89 2.83
C ILE A 53 5.08 -0.05 2.46
N HIS A 54 3.93 0.50 2.07
CA HIS A 54 2.72 -0.26 1.81
C HIS A 54 2.54 -0.57 0.33
N LEU A 55 2.88 -1.81 -0.04
CA LEU A 55 2.80 -2.35 -1.41
C LEU A 55 1.67 -3.37 -1.58
N ALA A 56 1.07 -3.86 -0.49
CA ALA A 56 0.14 -4.99 -0.50
C ALA A 56 -1.23 -4.59 -1.07
N ALA A 57 -1.48 -4.92 -2.34
CA ALA A 57 -2.74 -4.68 -3.03
C ALA A 57 -2.92 -5.59 -4.26
N TRP A 58 -4.17 -5.96 -4.56
CA TRP A 58 -4.54 -6.47 -5.88
C TRP A 58 -4.49 -5.35 -6.91
N LYS A 59 -3.99 -5.65 -8.12
CA LYS A 59 -3.70 -4.64 -9.15
C LYS A 59 -4.43 -4.80 -10.49
N ALA A 60 -5.18 -5.88 -10.71
CA ALA A 60 -5.77 -6.16 -12.01
C ALA A 60 -7.08 -5.38 -12.21
N ALA A 61 -7.02 -4.31 -13.02
CA ALA A 61 -8.17 -3.43 -13.26
C ALA A 61 -9.41 -4.17 -13.77
N GLY A 62 -9.27 -5.09 -14.74
CA GLY A 62 -10.39 -5.88 -15.27
C GLY A 62 -11.02 -6.80 -14.22
N GLU A 63 -10.21 -7.50 -13.43
CA GLU A 63 -10.70 -8.37 -12.35
C GLU A 63 -11.45 -7.57 -11.29
N SER A 64 -10.99 -6.36 -10.96
CA SER A 64 -11.62 -5.51 -9.95
C SER A 64 -13.07 -5.14 -10.29
N MET A 65 -13.42 -5.13 -11.59
CA MET A 65 -14.79 -4.85 -12.05
C MET A 65 -15.72 -6.06 -11.93
N VAL A 66 -15.15 -7.26 -11.88
CA VAL A 66 -15.90 -8.53 -11.75
C VAL A 66 -15.99 -8.95 -10.29
N HIS A 67 -14.93 -8.73 -9.52
CA HIS A 67 -14.79 -9.14 -8.11
C HIS A 67 -14.48 -7.94 -7.20
N PRO A 68 -15.35 -6.92 -7.12
CA PRO A 68 -15.09 -5.73 -6.32
C PRO A 68 -14.89 -6.06 -4.82
N GLU A 69 -15.54 -7.09 -4.30
CA GLU A 69 -15.40 -7.56 -2.92
C GLU A 69 -13.96 -7.98 -2.58
N LYS A 70 -13.25 -8.64 -3.51
CA LYS A 70 -11.86 -9.04 -3.33
C LYS A 70 -10.95 -7.82 -3.15
N TYR A 71 -11.21 -6.77 -3.92
CA TYR A 71 -10.44 -5.53 -3.91
C TYR A 71 -10.80 -4.65 -2.71
N SER A 72 -12.08 -4.58 -2.32
CA SER A 72 -12.51 -3.79 -1.17
C SER A 72 -12.01 -4.38 0.14
N ILE A 73 -12.08 -5.70 0.31
CA ILE A 73 -11.55 -6.42 1.48
C ILE A 73 -10.04 -6.21 1.56
N ASN A 74 -9.29 -6.57 0.53
CA ASN A 74 -7.84 -6.54 0.62
C ASN A 74 -7.28 -5.11 0.59
N ASN A 75 -7.64 -4.32 -0.42
CA ASN A 75 -6.99 -3.02 -0.64
C ASN A 75 -7.51 -2.00 0.37
N ILE A 76 -8.83 -1.86 0.53
CA ILE A 76 -9.38 -0.81 1.42
C ILE A 76 -9.33 -1.29 2.87
N MET A 77 -10.02 -2.37 3.23
CA MET A 77 -10.10 -2.80 4.62
C MET A 77 -8.73 -3.24 5.16
N GLY A 78 -7.91 -3.93 4.37
CA GLY A 78 -6.52 -4.26 4.76
C GLY A 78 -5.68 -3.02 5.04
N THR A 79 -5.78 -1.97 4.21
CA THR A 79 -5.07 -0.71 4.48
C THR A 79 -5.62 0.00 5.72
N LEU A 80 -6.93 -0.01 5.95
CA LEU A 80 -7.49 0.57 7.17
C LEU A 80 -6.98 -0.14 8.42
N LYS A 81 -6.89 -1.48 8.40
CA LYS A 81 -6.31 -2.25 9.51
C LYS A 81 -4.83 -1.92 9.73
N LEU A 82 -4.07 -1.79 8.65
CA LEU A 82 -2.68 -1.33 8.72
C LEU A 82 -2.58 0.07 9.37
N LEU A 83 -3.42 1.02 8.97
CA LEU A 83 -3.44 2.37 9.55
C LEU A 83 -3.82 2.36 11.04
N MET A 84 -4.77 1.50 11.46
CA MET A 84 -5.09 1.32 12.87
C MET A 84 -3.88 0.78 13.65
N ALA A 85 -3.20 -0.25 13.12
CA ALA A 85 -2.01 -0.81 13.74
C ALA A 85 -0.84 0.19 13.81
N MET A 86 -0.68 1.05 12.81
CA MET A 86 0.28 2.15 12.83
C MET A 86 -0.01 3.13 13.96
N VAL A 87 -1.28 3.54 14.11
CA VAL A 87 -1.70 4.43 15.20
C VAL A 87 -1.45 3.80 16.57
N ASP A 88 -1.82 2.53 16.75
CA ASP A 88 -1.68 1.81 18.02
C ASP A 88 -0.21 1.59 18.41
N SER A 89 0.68 1.43 17.43
CA SER A 89 2.12 1.25 17.62
C SER A 89 2.91 2.57 17.67
N GLY A 90 2.25 3.72 17.44
CA GLY A 90 2.91 5.04 17.39
C GLY A 90 3.76 5.27 16.13
N VAL A 91 3.67 4.40 15.12
CA VAL A 91 4.40 4.55 13.86
C VAL A 91 3.67 5.54 12.95
N GLN A 92 4.35 6.62 12.56
CA GLN A 92 3.67 7.74 11.91
C GLN A 92 3.97 7.90 10.41
N LYS A 93 4.98 7.21 9.86
CA LYS A 93 5.45 7.43 8.49
C LYS A 93 5.03 6.30 7.58
N ILE A 94 4.40 6.61 6.44
CA ILE A 94 4.02 5.62 5.43
C ILE A 94 4.28 6.10 4.00
N ILE A 95 4.96 5.28 3.21
CA ILE A 95 5.01 5.41 1.76
C ILE A 95 3.97 4.46 1.18
N PHE A 96 2.99 5.01 0.47
CA PHE A 96 1.92 4.24 -0.15
C PHE A 96 2.13 4.12 -1.65
N SER A 97 2.09 2.88 -2.14
CA SER A 97 2.07 2.56 -3.56
C SER A 97 0.68 2.81 -4.16
N SER A 98 0.43 4.05 -4.58
CA SER A 98 -0.78 4.41 -5.32
C SER A 98 -0.63 4.04 -6.81
N SER A 99 -1.41 4.65 -7.70
CA SER A 99 -1.37 4.36 -9.14
C SER A 99 -1.86 5.55 -9.95
N ALA A 100 -1.35 5.73 -11.17
CA ALA A 100 -1.93 6.67 -12.13
C ALA A 100 -3.38 6.32 -12.51
N ALA A 101 -3.85 5.10 -12.22
CA ALA A 101 -5.25 4.70 -12.40
C ALA A 101 -6.26 5.58 -11.62
N VAL A 102 -5.80 6.37 -10.64
CA VAL A 102 -6.65 7.32 -9.93
C VAL A 102 -7.12 8.48 -10.81
N TYR A 103 -6.40 8.79 -11.91
CA TYR A 103 -6.74 9.91 -12.80
C TYR A 103 -7.87 9.58 -13.77
N GLY A 104 -8.02 8.30 -14.18
CA GLY A 104 -8.98 7.92 -15.20
C GLY A 104 -8.58 8.33 -16.62
N TYR A 105 -9.53 8.86 -17.39
CA TYR A 105 -9.24 9.35 -18.73
C TYR A 105 -8.50 10.70 -18.67
N PRO A 106 -7.37 10.87 -19.38
CA PRO A 106 -6.64 12.13 -19.37
C PRO A 106 -7.46 13.24 -20.02
N GLU A 107 -7.56 14.37 -19.33
CA GLU A 107 -8.13 15.61 -19.86
C GLU A 107 -7.08 16.41 -20.66
N TYR A 108 -5.78 16.27 -20.33
CA TYR A 108 -4.66 16.85 -21.06
C TYR A 108 -3.36 16.04 -20.92
N LEU A 109 -2.32 16.44 -21.66
CA LEU A 109 -0.99 15.82 -21.63
C LEU A 109 0.12 16.89 -21.52
N PRO A 110 1.24 16.60 -20.83
CA PRO A 110 1.47 15.42 -19.99
C PRO A 110 0.57 15.40 -18.74
N ILE A 111 0.34 14.22 -18.16
CA ILE A 111 -0.40 14.09 -16.91
C ILE A 111 0.48 14.54 -15.75
N ASP A 112 0.02 15.54 -15.01
CA ASP A 112 0.63 16.04 -13.78
C ASP A 112 -0.26 15.76 -12.56
N GLU A 113 0.21 16.10 -11.36
CA GLU A 113 -0.56 15.90 -10.12
C GLU A 113 -1.77 16.83 -9.96
N LYS A 114 -1.92 17.84 -10.83
CA LYS A 114 -3.09 18.74 -10.85
C LYS A 114 -4.27 18.14 -11.59
N HIS A 115 -4.07 17.02 -12.30
CA HIS A 115 -5.16 16.29 -12.93
C HIS A 115 -6.23 15.89 -11.93
N ARG A 116 -7.49 15.99 -12.37
CA ARG A 116 -8.63 15.50 -11.62
C ARG A 116 -8.49 13.99 -11.42
N THR A 117 -8.82 13.52 -10.21
CA THR A 117 -8.88 12.10 -9.91
C THR A 117 -10.29 11.59 -10.18
N ASP A 118 -10.48 10.86 -11.28
CA ASP A 118 -11.77 10.27 -11.68
C ASP A 118 -11.59 8.81 -12.14
N PRO A 119 -11.39 7.86 -11.21
CA PRO A 119 -11.04 6.49 -11.56
C PRO A 119 -12.11 5.80 -12.41
N ILE A 120 -11.70 5.17 -13.52
CA ILE A 120 -12.60 4.49 -14.47
C ILE A 120 -12.79 2.99 -14.17
N ASN A 121 -12.16 2.49 -13.10
CA ASN A 121 -12.29 1.11 -12.65
C ASN A 121 -12.16 1.01 -11.13
N TYR A 122 -12.62 -0.11 -10.57
CA TYR A 122 -12.69 -0.30 -9.13
C TYR A 122 -11.31 -0.35 -8.47
N TYR A 123 -10.30 -0.92 -9.12
CA TYR A 123 -8.92 -0.87 -8.63
C TYR A 123 -8.42 0.56 -8.42
N GLY A 124 -8.55 1.43 -9.43
CA GLY A 124 -8.20 2.84 -9.35
C GLY A 124 -8.97 3.57 -8.24
N TYR A 125 -10.27 3.26 -8.10
CA TYR A 125 -11.08 3.74 -6.98
C TYR A 125 -10.51 3.30 -5.63
N THR A 126 -10.12 2.04 -5.45
CA THR A 126 -9.54 1.58 -4.17
C THR A 126 -8.27 2.35 -3.80
N LYS A 127 -7.42 2.68 -4.78
CA LYS A 127 -6.20 3.47 -4.56
C LYS A 127 -6.52 4.90 -4.13
N LEU A 128 -7.48 5.54 -4.80
CA LEU A 128 -7.94 6.89 -4.43
C LEU A 128 -8.58 6.92 -3.03
N ALA A 129 -9.42 5.93 -2.72
CA ALA A 129 -10.05 5.79 -1.40
C ALA A 129 -9.01 5.64 -0.29
N ILE A 130 -7.92 4.91 -0.54
CA ILE A 130 -6.79 4.80 0.41
C ILE A 130 -6.09 6.16 0.58
N GLU A 131 -5.85 6.91 -0.50
CA GLU A 131 -5.28 8.26 -0.39
C GLU A 131 -6.16 9.21 0.43
N ASP A 132 -7.48 9.13 0.29
CA ASP A 132 -8.41 9.92 1.10
C ASP A 132 -8.36 9.54 2.58
N ASN A 133 -8.29 8.25 2.88
CA ASN A 133 -8.10 7.79 4.25
C ASN A 133 -6.77 8.24 4.83
N LEU A 134 -5.68 8.17 4.06
CA LEU A 134 -4.38 8.71 4.46
C LEU A 134 -4.44 10.21 4.76
N ARG A 135 -5.15 11.00 3.95
CA ARG A 135 -5.40 12.43 4.22
C ARG A 135 -6.13 12.65 5.55
N TRP A 136 -7.14 11.84 5.86
CA TRP A 136 -7.87 11.91 7.12
C TRP A 136 -7.01 11.49 8.32
N TYR A 137 -6.30 10.37 8.23
CA TYR A 137 -5.39 9.91 9.29
C TYR A 137 -4.23 10.88 9.51
N SER A 138 -3.77 11.57 8.48
CA SER A 138 -2.79 12.63 8.62
C SER A 138 -3.29 13.77 9.49
N ARG A 139 -4.49 14.28 9.18
CA ARG A 139 -5.13 15.37 9.93
C ARG A 139 -5.50 15.00 11.37
N LEU A 140 -5.98 13.77 11.56
CA LEU A 140 -6.59 13.36 12.83
C LEU A 140 -5.65 12.59 13.77
N LYS A 141 -4.63 11.93 13.22
CA LYS A 141 -3.75 10.99 13.96
C LYS A 141 -2.27 11.29 13.77
N GLY A 142 -1.91 12.32 12.98
CA GLY A 142 -0.51 12.71 12.78
C GLY A 142 0.27 11.82 11.81
N ILE A 143 -0.40 10.97 11.02
CA ILE A 143 0.25 10.14 10.01
C ILE A 143 0.85 11.05 8.91
N SER A 144 2.14 10.93 8.67
CA SER A 144 2.84 11.55 7.54
C SER A 144 2.93 10.55 6.40
N PHE A 145 2.45 10.91 5.22
CA PHE A 145 2.43 9.99 4.09
C PHE A 145 2.91 10.60 2.78
N VAL A 146 3.41 9.73 1.92
CA VAL A 146 3.64 10.01 0.49
C VAL A 146 2.90 8.96 -0.32
N ALA A 147 2.08 9.39 -1.27
CA ALA A 147 1.37 8.50 -2.19
C ALA A 147 2.00 8.56 -3.58
N LEU A 148 2.58 7.45 -4.04
CA LEU A 148 3.29 7.38 -5.31
C LEU A 148 2.33 6.93 -6.42
N ARG A 149 1.99 7.82 -7.35
CA ARG A 149 1.10 7.55 -8.49
C ARG A 149 1.90 7.21 -9.75
N TYR A 150 2.49 6.03 -9.82
CA TYR A 150 3.23 5.58 -11.01
C TYR A 150 2.30 4.97 -12.07
N PHE A 151 2.67 5.11 -13.35
CA PHE A 151 1.90 4.68 -14.53
C PHE A 151 2.02 3.18 -14.77
N ASN A 152 3.21 2.76 -15.20
CA ASN A 152 3.55 1.36 -15.41
C ASN A 152 4.94 1.15 -14.81
N ALA A 153 5.01 0.36 -13.74
CA ALA A 153 6.30 -0.13 -13.25
C ALA A 153 6.70 -1.32 -14.13
N ALA A 154 7.85 -1.21 -14.80
CA ALA A 154 8.49 -2.29 -15.55
C ALA A 154 9.88 -2.52 -14.96
N GLY A 155 10.26 -3.78 -14.79
CA GLY A 155 11.51 -4.21 -14.18
C GLY A 155 11.53 -5.74 -14.10
N TYR A 156 12.73 -6.29 -13.94
CA TYR A 156 12.96 -7.74 -13.78
C TYR A 156 13.22 -8.07 -12.31
#